data_AF-A0A963MDM0-F1
#
_entry.id   AF-A0A963MDM0-F1
#
_cell.length_a   1.000
_cell.length_b   1.000
_cell.length_c   1.000
_cell.angle_alpha   90.00
_cell.angle_beta   90.00
_cell.angle_gamma   90.00
#
_symmetry.space_group_name_H-M   'P 1'
#
loop_
_entity.id
_entity.type
_entity.pdbx_description
1 polymer ?
#
loop_
_entity_poly.entity_id
_entity_poly.type
_entity_poly.pdbx_seq_one_letter_code
_entity_poly.pdbx_strand_id
1 'polypeptide(L)'
;MAETSLPAAAPWAGASGAAPRPPMSDRLLPFIGPVVLFIVWDLVVRMGWIKPILLPSPADTVATLVTGLAGGALLTDFAVTVWRTLQA
;
A
#
# COMPACT_ATOMS: atom_id res chain seq x y z
N MET A 1 70.60 -13.73 0.24
CA MET A 1 69.48 -13.72 -0.71
C MET A 1 68.22 -13.81 0.13
N ALA A 2 67.60 -12.67 0.43
CA ALA A 2 66.40 -12.60 1.26
C ALA A 2 65.29 -12.02 0.39
N GLU A 3 64.40 -12.87 -0.08
CA GLU A 3 63.29 -12.48 -0.95
C GLU A 3 62.09 -12.20 -0.05
N THR A 4 61.71 -10.93 0.04
CA THR A 4 60.57 -10.46 0.82
C THR A 4 59.28 -10.84 0.09
N SER A 5 58.61 -11.91 0.54
CA SER A 5 57.29 -12.30 0.03
C SER A 5 56.21 -11.33 0.54
N LEU A 6 55.66 -10.50 -0.34
CA LEU A 6 54.48 -9.68 -0.04
C LEU A 6 53.22 -10.58 0.00
N PRO A 7 52.27 -10.36 0.95
CA PRO A 7 51.05 -11.15 1.00
C PRO A 7 50.15 -10.82 -0.20
N ALA A 8 49.76 -11.85 -0.95
CA ALA A 8 48.80 -11.73 -2.03
C ALA A 8 47.42 -11.33 -1.48
N ALA A 9 46.99 -10.11 -1.75
CA ALA A 9 45.65 -9.63 -1.41
C ALA A 9 44.61 -10.48 -2.15
N ALA A 10 43.69 -11.08 -1.40
CA ALA A 10 42.65 -11.94 -1.95
C ALA A 10 41.72 -11.16 -2.91
N PRO A 11 41.50 -11.63 -4.15
CA PRO A 11 40.71 -10.92 -5.16
C PRO A 11 39.20 -10.87 -4.84
N TRP A 12 38.77 -11.58 -3.80
CA TRP A 12 37.37 -11.69 -3.38
C TRP A 12 37.03 -10.76 -2.21
N ALA A 13 37.90 -9.82 -1.84
CA ALA A 13 37.55 -8.72 -0.95
C ALA A 13 36.55 -7.78 -1.66
N GLY A 14 35.33 -8.28 -1.87
CA GLY A 14 34.19 -7.52 -2.35
C GLY A 14 33.96 -6.40 -1.37
N ALA A 15 33.98 -5.17 -1.89
CA ALA A 15 33.59 -4.01 -1.11
C ALA A 15 32.23 -4.32 -0.46
N SER A 16 32.18 -4.33 0.86
CA SER A 16 30.94 -4.32 1.63
C SER A 16 30.22 -3.00 1.39
N GLY A 17 29.65 -2.84 0.19
CA GLY A 17 28.75 -1.76 -0.13
C GLY A 17 27.49 -1.97 0.69
N ALA A 18 27.30 -1.14 1.71
CA ALA A 18 26.03 -1.08 2.41
C ALA A 18 24.91 -0.87 1.38
N ALA A 19 24.00 -1.84 1.28
CA ALA A 19 22.88 -1.79 0.34
C ALA A 19 22.14 -0.45 0.52
N PRO A 20 21.81 0.28 -0.56
CA PRO A 20 21.02 1.50 -0.48
C PRO A 20 19.72 1.21 0.27
N ARG A 21 19.49 1.89 1.39
CA ARG A 21 18.21 1.77 2.10
C ARG A 21 17.13 2.30 1.17
N PRO A 22 16.05 1.55 0.89
CA PRO A 22 14.99 2.03 0.03
C PRO A 22 14.42 3.33 0.59
N PRO A 23 14.13 4.32 -0.26
CA PRO A 23 13.63 5.61 0.20
C PRO A 23 12.25 5.41 0.84
N MET A 24 11.99 6.06 1.98
CA MET A 24 10.71 5.95 2.72
C MET A 24 9.48 6.32 1.87
N SER A 25 9.66 7.05 0.75
CA SER A 25 8.65 7.35 -0.25
C SER A 25 8.03 6.11 -0.89
N ASP A 26 8.80 5.02 -1.07
CA ASP A 26 8.30 3.77 -1.66
C ASP A 26 7.21 3.13 -0.78
N ARG A 27 7.26 3.40 0.52
CA ARG A 27 6.26 2.93 1.50
C ARG A 27 4.93 3.67 1.41
N LEU A 28 4.92 4.87 0.82
CA LEU A 28 3.72 5.71 0.69
C LEU A 28 3.03 5.56 -0.68
N LEU A 29 3.75 5.04 -1.68
CA LEU A 29 3.22 4.71 -3.02
C LEU A 29 1.88 3.93 -3.00
N PRO A 30 1.66 2.88 -2.18
CA PRO A 30 0.41 2.13 -2.22
C PRO A 30 -0.80 2.91 -1.68
N PHE A 31 -0.61 3.95 -0.88
CA PHE A 31 -1.69 4.76 -0.32
C PHE A 31 -2.10 5.92 -1.23
N ILE A 32 -1.18 6.39 -2.08
CA ILE A 32 -1.43 7.51 -2.99
C ILE A 32 -2.57 7.17 -3.96
N GLY A 33 -2.60 5.95 -4.52
CA GLY A 33 -3.63 5.51 -5.46
C GLY A 33 -5.06 5.60 -4.87
N PRO A 34 -5.35 4.93 -3.75
CA PRO A 34 -6.66 4.99 -3.10
C PRO A 34 -7.08 6.41 -2.69
N VAL A 35 -6.15 7.21 -2.16
CA VAL A 35 -6.45 8.58 -1.72
C VAL A 35 -6.84 9.46 -2.92
N VAL A 36 -6.06 9.42 -4.01
CA VAL A 36 -6.36 10.19 -5.23
C VAL A 36 -7.69 9.74 -5.83
N LEU A 37 -7.98 8.43 -5.87
CA LEU A 37 -9.24 7.90 -6.36
C LEU A 37 -10.43 8.47 -5.57
N PHE A 38 -10.37 8.43 -4.23
CA PHE A 38 -11.43 8.97 -3.37
C PHE A 38 -11.66 10.47 -3.59
N ILE A 39 -10.58 11.24 -3.73
CA ILE A 39 -10.65 12.69 -3.97
C ILE A 39 -11.31 12.99 -5.32
N VAL A 40 -10.84 12.37 -6.41
CA VAL A 40 -11.39 12.57 -7.75
C VAL A 40 -12.86 12.16 -7.79
N TRP A 41 -13.20 11.05 -7.17
CA TRP A 41 -14.58 10.57 -7.11
C TRP A 41 -15.51 11.53 -6.34
N ASP A 42 -15.11 12.00 -5.16
CA ASP A 42 -15.86 13.00 -4.38
C ASP A 42 -16.05 14.30 -5.20
N LEU A 43 -15.01 14.77 -5.88
CA LEU A 43 -15.08 15.92 -6.79
C LEU A 43 -16.09 15.71 -7.93
N VAL A 44 -16.04 14.56 -8.61
CA VAL A 44 -16.96 14.24 -9.72
C VAL A 44 -18.42 14.20 -9.25
N VAL A 45 -18.69 13.62 -8.08
CA VAL A 45 -20.03 13.57 -7.48
C VAL A 45 -20.49 14.97 -7.06
N ARG A 46 -19.63 15.76 -6.41
CA ARG A 46 -19.94 17.14 -5.97
C ARG A 46 -20.18 18.10 -7.13
N MET A 47 -19.44 17.94 -8.22
CA MET A 47 -19.61 18.75 -9.44
C MET A 47 -20.89 18.37 -10.21
N GLY A 48 -21.61 17.32 -9.81
CA GLY A 48 -22.87 16.92 -10.44
C GLY A 48 -22.70 16.44 -11.88
N TRP A 49 -21.47 16.15 -12.31
CA TRP A 49 -21.17 15.63 -13.66
C TRP A 49 -21.79 14.26 -13.91
N ILE A 50 -22.15 13.55 -12.83
CA ILE A 50 -22.88 12.30 -12.82
C ILE A 50 -24.03 12.45 -11.83
N LYS A 51 -25.25 12.03 -12.22
CA LYS A 51 -26.40 12.12 -11.33
C LYS A 51 -26.13 11.31 -10.05
N PRO A 52 -26.26 11.89 -8.84
CA PRO A 52 -26.02 11.20 -7.57
C PRO A 52 -26.88 9.94 -7.36
N ILE A 53 -27.99 9.83 -8.10
CA ILE A 53 -28.86 8.65 -8.10
C ILE A 53 -28.21 7.42 -8.77
N LEU A 54 -27.23 7.62 -9.66
CA LEU A 54 -26.52 6.53 -10.37
C LEU A 54 -25.21 6.14 -9.66
N LEU A 55 -24.57 7.11 -9.01
CA LEU A 55 -23.33 6.93 -8.25
C LEU A 55 -23.47 7.68 -6.92
N PRO A 56 -23.82 6.98 -5.82
CA PRO A 56 -23.84 7.59 -4.50
C PRO A 56 -22.46 8.11 -4.12
N SER A 57 -22.40 9.05 -3.17
CA SER A 57 -21.12 9.61 -2.73
C SER A 57 -20.22 8.51 -2.15
N PRO A 58 -18.89 8.68 -2.17
CA PRO A 58 -17.98 7.71 -1.56
C PRO A 58 -18.32 7.43 -0.09
N ALA A 59 -18.74 8.45 0.66
CA ALA A 59 -19.16 8.31 2.05
C ALA A 59 -20.45 7.50 2.18
N ASP A 60 -21.46 7.78 1.34
CA ASP A 60 -22.73 7.04 1.34
C ASP A 60 -22.52 5.59 0.93
N THR A 61 -21.62 5.32 -0.02
CA THR A 61 -21.26 3.98 -0.46
C THR A 61 -20.61 3.19 0.67
N VAL A 62 -19.66 3.78 1.40
CA VAL A 62 -19.03 3.12 2.55
C VAL A 62 -20.04 2.91 3.68
N ALA A 63 -20.87 3.91 3.97
CA ALA A 63 -21.91 3.82 5.01
C ALA A 63 -22.90 2.70 4.68
N THR A 64 -23.42 2.64 3.45
CA THR A 64 -24.32 1.57 3.00
C THR A 64 -23.66 0.20 3.00
N LEU A 65 -22.38 0.10 2.65
CA LEU A 65 -21.62 -1.14 2.75
C LEU A 65 -21.54 -1.63 4.20
N VAL A 66 -21.20 -0.73 5.14
CA VAL A 66 -21.08 -1.05 6.57
C VAL A 66 -22.44 -1.42 7.17
N THR A 67 -23.48 -0.62 6.93
CA THR A 67 -24.81 -0.88 7.47
C THR A 67 -25.48 -2.10 6.81
N GLY A 68 -25.23 -2.32 5.52
CA GLY A 68 -25.73 -3.50 4.79
C GLY A 68 -25.05 -4.79 5.24
N LEU A 69 -23.78 -4.70 5.64
CA LEU A 69 -23.04 -5.83 6.18
C LEU A 69 -23.37 -6.10 7.66
N ALA A 70 -23.89 -5.12 8.40
CA ALA A 70 -24.23 -5.22 9.83
C ALA A 70 -25.39 -6.18 10.18
N GLY A 71 -25.84 -7.01 9.24
CA GLY A 71 -26.94 -7.96 9.41
C GLY A 71 -26.67 -9.18 10.32
N GLY A 72 -25.53 -9.26 11.01
CA GLY A 72 -25.22 -10.34 11.97
C GLY A 72 -23.82 -10.93 11.81
N ALA A 73 -23.69 -12.26 11.92
CA ALA A 73 -22.43 -13.02 11.87
C ALA A 73 -21.56 -12.73 10.63
N LEU A 74 -22.18 -12.28 9.53
CA LEU A 74 -21.54 -11.98 8.26
C LEU A 74 -20.49 -10.87 8.35
N LEU A 75 -20.73 -9.84 9.17
CA LEU A 75 -19.76 -8.75 9.35
C LEU A 75 -18.49 -9.25 10.04
N THR A 76 -18.65 -10.17 11.00
CA THR A 76 -17.55 -10.79 11.71
C THR A 76 -16.72 -11.67 10.77
N ASP A 77 -17.36 -12.51 9.96
CA ASP A 77 -16.66 -13.36 8.98
C ASP A 77 -15.95 -12.55 7.90
N PHE A 78 -16.58 -11.48 7.43
CA PHE A 78 -15.97 -10.52 6.51
C PHE A 78 -14.77 -9.81 7.13
N ALA A 79 -14.91 -9.30 8.36
CA ALA A 79 -13.82 -8.63 9.08
C ALA A 79 -12.63 -9.56 9.31
N VAL A 80 -12.87 -10.81 9.69
CA VAL A 80 -11.81 -11.83 9.84
C VAL A 80 -11.11 -12.10 8.51
N THR A 81 -11.85 -12.13 7.40
CA THR A 81 -11.28 -12.35 6.07
C THR A 81 -10.41 -11.16 5.63
N VAL A 82 -10.93 -9.93 5.77
CA VAL A 82 -10.18 -8.70 5.50
C VAL A 82 -8.92 -8.63 6.35
N TRP A 83 -9.04 -8.96 7.63
CA TRP A 83 -7.92 -8.99 8.56
C TRP A 83 -6.82 -9.95 8.10
N ARG A 84 -7.19 -11.15 7.64
CA ARG A 84 -6.23 -12.10 7.06
C ARG A 84 -5.58 -11.56 5.79
N THR A 85 -6.33 -10.92 4.90
CA THR A 85 -5.79 -10.33 3.67
C THR A 85 -4.83 -9.18 3.94
N LEU A 86 -5.08 -8.36 4.97
CA LEU A 86 -4.19 -7.26 5.35
C LEU A 86 -2.91 -7.74 6.05
N GLN A 87 -2.90 -8.97 6.57
CA GLN A 87 -1.72 -9.59 7.19
C GLN A 87 -0.91 -10.50 6.25
N ALA A 88 -1.47 -10.88 5.10
CA ALA A 88 -0.82 -11.73 4.09
C ALA A 88 0.21 -10.95 3.27
#